data_AF-A0A967G4W2-F1
#
_entry.id   AF-A0A967G4W2-F1
#
_cell.length_a   1.000
_cell.length_b   1.000
_cell.length_c   1.000
_cell.angle_alpha   90.00
_cell.angle_beta   90.00
_cell.angle_gamma   90.00
#
_symmetry.space_group_name_H-M   'P 1'
#
loop_
_entity.id
_entity.type
_entity.pdbx_description
1 polymer ?
#
loop_
_entity_poly.entity_id
_entity_poly.type
_entity_poly.pdbx_seq_one_letter_code
_entity_poly.pdbx_strand_id
1 'polypeptide(L)'
;ANIAIEGTYKGTISNENGKYMLTIPDTLLPATITVRFIGYQRQSKEITAEGPQRQDITLEPSVTEMQEITVTNEDPGIRIMREVIRR
;
A
#
# COMPACT_ATOMS: atom_id res chain seq x y z
N ALA A 1 5.20 -2.38 -12.24
CA ALA A 1 4.42 -2.88 -11.08
C ALA A 1 4.38 -4.41 -11.05
N ASN A 2 4.41 -5.02 -9.87
CA ASN A 2 4.24 -6.45 -9.63
C ASN A 2 2.79 -6.71 -9.18
N ILE A 3 2.15 -7.70 -9.80
CA ILE A 3 0.77 -8.10 -9.55
C ILE A 3 0.81 -9.56 -9.07
N ALA A 4 0.20 -9.86 -7.94
CA ALA A 4 0.14 -11.21 -7.39
C ALA A 4 -1.29 -11.53 -6.94
N ILE A 5 -1.69 -12.80 -7.08
CA ILE A 5 -2.95 -13.29 -6.52
C ILE A 5 -2.68 -13.70 -5.08
N GLU A 6 -3.46 -13.16 -4.14
CA GLU A 6 -3.34 -13.44 -2.71
C GLU A 6 -3.50 -14.93 -2.42
N GLY A 7 -2.68 -15.46 -1.51
CA GLY A 7 -2.68 -16.89 -1.17
C GLY A 7 -2.07 -17.82 -2.22
N THR A 8 -1.52 -17.30 -3.33
CA THR A 8 -0.86 -18.12 -4.36
C THR A 8 0.48 -17.54 -4.78
N TYR A 9 1.31 -18.37 -5.43
CA TYR A 9 2.53 -17.93 -6.10
C TYR A 9 2.29 -17.44 -7.53
N LYS A 10 1.02 -17.37 -7.96
CA LYS A 10 0.66 -16.91 -9.31
C LYS A 10 0.61 -15.38 -9.32
N GLY A 11 1.29 -14.81 -10.30
CA GLY A 11 1.37 -13.38 -10.47
C GLY A 11 1.98 -13.04 -11.83
N THR A 12 1.98 -11.75 -12.14
CA THR A 12 2.54 -11.20 -13.35
C THR A 12 3.22 -9.86 -13.05
N ILE A 13 3.98 -9.36 -14.00
CA ILE A 13 4.57 -8.02 -13.93
C ILE A 13 4.00 -7.20 -15.09
N SER A 14 3.78 -5.92 -14.84
CA SER A 14 3.44 -4.98 -15.92
C SER A 14 4.68 -4.69 -16.77
N ASN A 15 4.45 -4.46 -18.05
CA ASN A 15 5.47 -3.97 -18.96
C ASN A 15 5.75 -2.46 -18.75
N GLU A 16 6.67 -1.91 -19.53
CA GLU A 16 7.07 -0.49 -19.48
C GLU A 16 5.92 0.48 -19.75
N ASN A 17 4.91 0.04 -20.49
CA ASN A 17 3.69 0.81 -20.79
C ASN A 17 2.59 0.65 -19.72
N GLY A 18 2.88 -0.02 -18.59
CA GLY A 18 1.90 -0.27 -17.52
C GLY A 18 0.86 -1.36 -17.83
N LYS A 19 0.93 -2.02 -18.99
CA LYS A 19 0.01 -3.10 -19.36
C LYS A 19 0.46 -4.41 -18.72
N TYR A 20 -0.51 -5.20 -18.24
CA TYR A 20 -0.28 -6.52 -17.67
C TYR A 20 -1.36 -7.49 -18.17
N MET A 21 -1.07 -8.79 -18.07
CA MET A 21 -2.01 -9.86 -18.35
C MET A 21 -1.90 -10.91 -17.26
N LEU A 22 -3.02 -11.21 -16.61
CA LEU A 22 -3.13 -12.19 -15.54
C LEU A 22 -4.34 -13.07 -15.82
N THR A 23 -4.12 -14.38 -15.92
CA THR A 23 -5.20 -15.36 -16.08
C THR A 23 -5.51 -15.99 -14.73
N ILE A 24 -6.75 -15.81 -14.26
CA ILE A 24 -7.24 -16.38 -13.01
C ILE A 24 -8.19 -17.53 -13.38
N PRO A 25 -7.90 -18.78 -12.98
CA PRO A 25 -8.83 -19.90 -13.14
C PRO A 25 -10.13 -19.66 -12.36
N ASP A 26 -11.27 -20.07 -12.91
CA ASP A 26 -12.58 -19.92 -12.27
C ASP A 26 -12.67 -20.61 -10.90
N THR A 27 -11.90 -21.68 -10.69
CA THR A 27 -11.81 -22.38 -9.40
C THR A 27 -11.20 -21.55 -8.27
N LEU A 28 -10.51 -20.46 -8.60
CA LEU A 28 -9.90 -19.53 -7.64
C LEU A 28 -10.72 -18.25 -7.45
N LEU A 29 -11.87 -18.11 -8.12
CA LEU A 29 -12.74 -16.95 -7.96
C LEU A 29 -13.71 -17.15 -6.77
N PRO A 30 -13.97 -16.09 -5.98
CA PRO A 30 -13.38 -14.75 -6.05
C PRO A 30 -11.91 -14.72 -5.60
N ALA A 31 -11.08 -13.95 -6.31
CA ALA A 31 -9.65 -13.85 -6.06
C ALA A 31 -9.26 -12.40 -5.73
N THR A 32 -8.53 -12.19 -4.64
CA THR A 32 -7.92 -10.89 -4.35
C THR A 32 -6.57 -10.79 -5.05
N ILE A 33 -6.38 -9.77 -5.87
CA ILE A 33 -5.09 -9.43 -6.45
C ILE A 33 -4.46 -8.26 -5.68
N THR A 34 -3.16 -8.33 -5.48
CA THR A 34 -2.37 -7.25 -4.90
C THR A 34 -1.41 -6.70 -5.93
N VAL A 35 -1.47 -5.40 -6.15
CA VAL A 35 -0.58 -4.66 -7.03
C VAL A 35 0.37 -3.83 -6.16
N ARG A 36 1.67 -3.96 -6.42
CA ARG A 36 2.72 -3.21 -5.72
C ARG A 36 3.76 -2.68 -6.70
N PHE A 37 4.27 -1.50 -6.42
CA PHE A 37 5.39 -0.94 -7.17
C PHE A 37 6.27 -0.10 -6.23
N ILE A 38 7.57 -0.05 -6.49
CA ILE A 38 8.52 0.68 -5.64
C ILE A 38 8.16 2.17 -5.70
N GLY A 39 8.04 2.81 -4.54
CA GLY A 39 7.64 4.21 -4.44
C GLY A 39 6.12 4.45 -4.51
N TYR A 40 5.30 3.40 -4.50
CA TYR A 40 3.84 3.47 -4.54
C TYR A 40 3.20 2.66 -3.43
N GLN A 41 2.01 3.08 -2.99
CA GLN A 41 1.19 2.33 -2.05
C GLN A 41 0.75 1.02 -2.69
N ARG A 42 0.70 -0.05 -1.88
CA ARG A 42 0.14 -1.31 -2.36
C ARG A 42 -1.37 -1.15 -2.48
N GLN A 43 -1.95 -1.72 -3.52
CA GLN A 43 -3.39 -1.73 -3.71
C GLN A 43 -3.89 -3.16 -3.87
N SER A 44 -4.94 -3.50 -3.12
CA SER A 44 -5.62 -4.79 -3.24
C SER A 44 -6.96 -4.60 -3.95
N LYS A 45 -7.29 -5.52 -4.85
CA LYS A 45 -8.54 -5.50 -5.62
C LYS A 45 -9.12 -6.91 -5.68
N GLU A 46 -10.40 -7.04 -5.39
CA GLU A 46 -11.12 -8.30 -5.56
C GLU A 46 -11.58 -8.46 -7.01
N ILE A 47 -11.36 -9.66 -7.57
CA ILE A 47 -11.79 -10.07 -8.90
C ILE A 47 -12.85 -11.16 -8.75
N THR A 48 -14.01 -10.93 -9.34
CA THR A 48 -15.13 -11.86 -9.39
C THR A 48 -15.41 -12.32 -10.82
N ALA A 49 -16.09 -13.45 -10.99
CA ALA A 49 -16.43 -14.00 -12.31
C ALA A 49 -17.36 -13.09 -13.13
N GLU A 50 -18.17 -12.29 -12.47
CA GLU A 50 -19.12 -11.34 -13.07
C GLU A 50 -18.47 -9.97 -13.38
N GLY A 51 -17.22 -9.76 -12.94
CA GLY A 51 -16.52 -8.50 -13.10
C GLY A 51 -15.99 -8.26 -14.52
N PRO A 52 -15.65 -7.00 -14.87
CA PRO A 52 -15.05 -6.70 -16.16
C PRO A 52 -13.69 -7.39 -16.30
N GLN A 53 -13.43 -7.96 -17.49
CA GLN A 53 -12.15 -8.62 -17.81
C GLN A 53 -10.97 -7.64 -17.80
N ARG A 54 -11.22 -6.36 -18.11
CA ARG A 54 -10.24 -5.29 -18.00
C ARG A 54 -10.41 -4.57 -16.67
N GLN A 55 -9.34 -4.55 -15.88
CA GLN A 55 -9.28 -3.85 -14.61
C GLN A 55 -8.15 -2.82 -14.70
N ASP A 56 -8.49 -1.54 -14.67
CA ASP A 56 -7.50 -0.47 -14.65
C ASP A 56 -7.22 -0.08 -13.20
N ILE A 57 -5.96 -0.20 -12.78
CA ILE A 57 -5.52 0.01 -11.39
C ILE A 57 -4.51 1.15 -11.39
N THR A 58 -4.86 2.24 -10.71
CA THR A 58 -3.98 3.41 -10.56
C THR A 58 -3.40 3.41 -9.15
N LEU A 59 -2.07 3.27 -9.04
CA LEU A 59 -1.40 3.28 -7.76
C LEU A 59 -1.16 4.71 -7.28
N GLU A 60 -1.33 4.94 -5.99
CA GLU A 60 -0.98 6.21 -5.35
C GLU A 60 0.51 6.22 -4.96
N PRO A 61 1.24 7.32 -5.21
CA PRO A 61 2.61 7.45 -4.75
C PRO A 61 2.72 7.26 -3.24
N SER A 62 3.64 6.41 -2.80
CA SER A 62 3.98 6.24 -1.39
C SER A 62 4.97 7.32 -1.01
N VAL A 63 4.49 8.56 -0.90
CA VAL A 63 5.26 9.63 -0.27
C VAL A 63 5.35 9.26 1.20
N THR A 64 6.50 8.74 1.63
CA THR A 64 6.77 8.62 3.06
C THR A 64 6.91 10.04 3.59
N GLU A 65 5.81 10.61 4.09
CA GLU A 65 5.88 11.82 4.90
C GLU A 65 6.71 11.48 6.14
N MET A 66 7.97 11.92 6.14
CA MET A 66 8.78 11.90 7.35
C MET A 66 8.10 12.83 8.34
N GLN A 67 7.65 12.30 9.48
CA GLN A 67 7.18 13.16 10.57
C GLN A 67 8.32 14.10 10.97
N GLU A 68 8.09 15.39 10.80
CA GLU A 68 9.02 16.41 11.25
C GLU A 68 9.14 16.31 12.78
N ILE A 69 10.28 15.80 13.25
CA ILE A 69 10.61 15.87 14.67
C ILE A 69 10.95 17.32 15.01
N THR A 70 9.98 18.06 15.52
CA THR A 70 10.24 19.39 16.09
C THR A 70 11.04 19.19 17.38
N VAL A 71 12.36 19.28 17.30
CA VAL A 71 13.24 19.35 18.48
C VAL A 71 13.08 20.76 19.06
N THR A 72 12.10 20.94 19.96
CA THR A 72 12.01 22.15 20.76
C THR A 72 13.22 22.23 21.68
N ASN A 73 13.95 23.34 21.64
CA ASN A 73 15.13 23.64 22.47
C ASN A 73 14.78 23.87 23.97
N GLU A 74 13.63 23.38 24.43
CA GLU A 74 13.30 23.36 25.85
C GLU A 74 13.85 22.07 26.47
N ASP A 75 14.72 22.24 27.46
CA ASP A 75 15.18 21.13 28.31
C ASP A 75 13.94 20.38 28.83
N PRO A 76 13.76 19.09 28.45
CA PRO A 76 12.60 18.32 28.85
C PRO A 76 12.43 18.24 30.38
N GLY A 77 13.51 18.46 31.16
CA GLY A 77 13.47 18.52 32.62
C GLY A 77 12.67 19.72 33.16
N ILE A 78 12.76 20.89 32.54
CA ILE A 78 12.05 22.10 32.97
C ILE A 78 10.53 21.94 32.80
N ARG A 79 10.11 21.30 31.70
CA ARG A 79 8.69 21.03 31.41
C ARG A 79 8.08 20.06 32.43
N ILE A 80 8.80 19.00 32.78
CA ILE A 80 8.35 18.00 33.77
C ILE A 80 8.24 18.63 35.16
N MET A 81 9.23 19.44 35.58
CA MET A 81 9.25 20.06 36.90
C MET A 81 8.11 21.05 37.12
N ARG A 82 7.72 21.82 36.08
CA ARG A 82 6.57 22.72 36.13
C ARG A 82 5.24 21.98 36.30
N GLU A 83 5.09 20.82 35.65
CA GLU A 83 3.87 20.01 35.73
C GLU A 83 3.71 19.35 37.11
N VAL A 84 4.82 18.98 37.75
CA VAL A 84 4.82 18.42 39.12
C VAL A 84 4.42 19.45 40.17
N ILE A 85 4.85 20.72 40.03
CA ILE A 85 4.51 21.79 40.99
C ILE A 85 3.03 22.20 40.91
N ARG A 86 2.38 21.98 39.76
CA ARG A 86 0.96 22.33 39.55
C ARG A 86 -0.01 21.30 40.16
N ARG A 87 0.49 20.16 40.65
CA ARG A 87 -0.31 19.08 41.25
C ARG A 87 -0.20 19.11 42.77
#